data_AF-A0A3M1LP82-F1
#
_entry.id   AF-A0A3M1LP82-F1
#
_cell.length_a   1.000
_cell.length_b   1.000
_cell.length_c   1.000
_cell.angle_alpha   90.00
_cell.angle_beta   90.00
_cell.angle_gamma   90.00
#
_symmetry.space_group_name_H-M   'P 1'
#
loop_
_entity.id
_entity.type
_entity.pdbx_description
1 polymer ?
#
loop_
_entity_poly.entity_id
_entity_poly.type
_entity_poly.pdbx_seq_one_letter_code
_entity_poly.pdbx_strand_id
1 'polypeptide(L)'
;MKTLLVPVLLFSMAGAWSQPRQRSFQPALIPASNLVGIFHAFPTHSPDSSQCIVGYRVVIGDLLFRQRSTATGELVAYYTATIELRDTLGVVRYARVFRDSVFRRTLPDRLSPDAVANMDTITLANGTYTISVDITQEQRQRMLWQSGIVLGSSPELLASASLAFATTLEHDARICLEPWGGVIPFGTRWVWSLCAVPRSWSGRDELTVQARLVRQYYPFYRGQDTVVVTPPASDNRSIFAYPIGVIEPDVQQGRACIALLPSNQLRLVEALLDLRRAIPGEYVLDVIRPTTRDTLHLSFRIQWFAPPVQLFQSRYALAVMQYVLTDDEYRTLADTPDSDRVAAIIRWWQSQDPTPATRYNEAMVEYFRRALQARSSFATATESDGALTERGKIFILFGAPSHVETDLEPGKPGNEIWYYTNAVRKRFTFEVSQQGRYRLRKIESL
;
A
#
# COMPACT_ATOMS: atom_id res chain seq x y z
N MET A 1 -63.66 38.61 1.87
CA MET A 1 -62.59 38.10 0.99
C MET A 1 -61.50 39.17 0.94
N LYS A 2 -60.48 39.14 1.80
CA LYS A 2 -59.23 38.35 1.74
C LYS A 2 -58.43 38.58 0.44
N THR A 3 -57.37 39.39 0.55
CA THR A 3 -56.06 39.06 -0.03
C THR A 3 -54.98 39.60 0.89
N LEU A 4 -54.17 38.70 1.45
CA LEU A 4 -53.03 38.96 2.33
C LEU A 4 -51.83 39.49 1.54
N LEU A 5 -51.09 40.43 2.13
CA LEU A 5 -49.69 40.71 1.80
C LEU A 5 -48.88 40.60 3.10
N VAL A 6 -47.99 39.60 3.13
CA VAL A 6 -47.09 39.29 4.25
C VAL A 6 -45.78 40.08 4.06
N PRO A 7 -45.26 40.80 5.07
CA PRO A 7 -43.95 41.43 4.99
C PRO A 7 -42.84 40.42 5.33
N VAL A 8 -41.80 40.40 4.50
CA VAL A 8 -40.57 39.61 4.68
C VAL A 8 -39.70 40.27 5.74
N LEU A 9 -39.42 39.56 6.82
CA LEU A 9 -38.45 39.91 7.86
C LEU A 9 -37.02 39.57 7.39
N LEU A 10 -36.20 40.61 7.22
CA LEU A 10 -34.74 40.50 7.07
C LEU A 10 -34.10 40.30 8.45
N PHE A 11 -33.57 39.10 8.71
CA PHE A 11 -32.75 38.84 9.89
C PHE A 11 -31.28 39.15 9.59
N SER A 12 -30.74 40.16 10.28
CA SER A 12 -29.31 40.44 10.38
C SER A 12 -28.62 39.40 11.27
N MET A 13 -27.73 38.58 10.71
CA MET A 13 -26.84 37.72 11.52
C MET A 13 -25.59 38.49 11.93
N ALA A 14 -25.46 38.72 13.23
CA ALA A 14 -24.22 39.14 13.88
C ALA A 14 -23.17 38.03 13.80
N GLY A 15 -21.94 38.40 13.45
CA GLY A 15 -20.81 37.49 13.29
C GLY A 15 -20.33 36.91 14.62
N ALA A 16 -20.52 35.60 14.78
CA ALA A 16 -19.83 34.82 15.81
C ALA A 16 -18.46 34.39 15.26
N TRP A 17 -17.40 34.98 15.79
CA TRP A 17 -16.02 34.54 15.57
C TRP A 17 -15.87 33.14 16.17
N SER A 18 -15.85 32.12 15.32
CA SER A 18 -15.51 30.76 15.73
C SER A 18 -14.00 30.64 15.80
N GLN A 19 -13.49 30.34 17.00
CA GLN A 19 -12.10 29.89 17.17
C GLN A 19 -11.84 28.70 16.25
N PRO A 20 -10.63 28.55 15.68
CA PRO A 20 -10.30 27.41 14.85
C PRO A 20 -10.40 26.15 15.71
N ARG A 21 -11.47 25.36 15.48
CA ARG A 21 -11.58 24.01 16.04
C ARG A 21 -10.30 23.28 15.64
N GLN A 22 -9.47 22.97 16.63
CA GLN A 22 -8.39 21.99 16.49
C GLN A 22 -8.98 20.77 15.79
N ARG A 23 -8.49 20.49 14.58
CA ARG A 23 -8.86 19.29 13.82
C ARG A 23 -8.43 18.10 14.67
N SER A 24 -9.39 17.50 15.38
CA SER A 24 -9.23 16.17 15.94
C SER A 24 -8.75 15.25 14.82
N PHE A 25 -7.61 14.60 15.03
CA PHE A 25 -7.02 13.64 14.11
C PHE A 25 -8.06 12.57 13.80
N GLN A 26 -8.66 12.61 12.61
CA GLN A 26 -9.60 11.57 12.19
C GLN A 26 -8.79 10.34 11.72
N PRO A 27 -9.14 9.12 12.15
CA PRO A 27 -8.52 7.87 11.66
C PRO A 27 -8.74 7.58 10.17
N ALA A 28 -9.32 8.51 9.39
CA ALA A 28 -9.63 8.40 7.97
C ALA A 28 -8.40 8.28 7.04
N LEU A 29 -7.24 7.93 7.60
CA LEU A 29 -5.93 7.87 6.95
C LEU A 29 -5.51 6.47 6.53
N ILE A 30 -6.27 5.45 6.93
CA ILE A 30 -6.02 4.06 6.55
C ILE A 30 -7.17 3.63 5.63
N PRO A 31 -6.89 3.27 4.37
CA PRO A 31 -7.93 2.83 3.46
C PRO A 31 -8.61 1.58 4.03
N ALA A 32 -9.93 1.50 3.91
CA ALA A 32 -10.74 0.38 4.44
C ALA A 32 -10.40 -0.97 3.78
N SER A 33 -9.72 -0.95 2.63
CA SER A 33 -9.10 -2.12 2.00
C SER A 33 -7.86 -1.70 1.22
N ASN A 34 -6.90 -2.61 1.07
CA ASN A 34 -5.73 -2.45 0.23
C ASN A 34 -5.97 -2.94 -1.22
N LEU A 35 -7.24 -3.04 -1.63
CA LEU A 35 -7.63 -3.34 -3.01
C LEU A 35 -7.27 -2.19 -3.93
N VAL A 36 -6.57 -2.52 -5.01
CA VAL A 36 -6.18 -1.61 -6.08
C VAL A 36 -6.73 -2.15 -7.39
N GLY A 37 -7.49 -1.34 -8.12
CA GLY A 37 -7.79 -1.61 -9.51
C GLY A 37 -6.63 -1.23 -10.42
N ILE A 38 -6.36 -2.07 -11.40
CA ILE A 38 -5.32 -1.86 -12.40
C ILE A 38 -6.00 -1.42 -13.68
N PHE A 39 -5.57 -0.29 -14.21
CA PHE A 39 -6.04 0.22 -15.50
C PHE A 39 -4.90 0.95 -16.20
N HIS A 40 -4.59 0.52 -17.42
CA HIS A 40 -3.70 1.23 -18.34
C HIS A 40 -4.30 1.16 -19.74
N ALA A 41 -4.25 2.23 -20.53
CA ALA A 41 -4.73 2.22 -21.91
C ALA A 41 -3.73 2.83 -22.87
N PHE A 42 -3.64 2.22 -24.04
CA PHE A 42 -2.77 2.60 -25.13
C PHE A 42 -3.60 2.66 -26.43
N PRO A 43 -3.47 3.71 -27.26
CA PRO A 43 -4.18 3.80 -28.52
C PRO A 43 -3.88 2.61 -29.41
N THR A 44 -4.89 2.11 -30.11
CA THR A 44 -4.67 1.14 -31.17
C THR A 44 -4.24 1.83 -32.47
N HIS A 45 -4.01 1.05 -33.53
CA HIS A 45 -3.85 1.61 -34.88
C HIS A 45 -5.10 2.38 -35.37
N SER A 46 -6.28 2.08 -34.82
CA SER A 46 -7.51 2.81 -35.10
C SER A 46 -7.59 4.06 -34.21
N PRO A 47 -7.93 5.24 -34.76
CA PRO A 47 -8.04 6.48 -33.98
C PRO A 47 -9.19 6.46 -32.97
N ASP A 48 -10.13 5.53 -33.10
CA ASP A 48 -11.38 5.50 -32.33
C ASP A 48 -11.39 4.48 -31.20
N SER A 49 -10.29 3.76 -30.98
CA SER A 49 -10.20 2.73 -29.94
C SER A 49 -8.84 2.63 -29.27
N SER A 50 -8.88 2.15 -28.02
CA SER A 50 -7.73 1.96 -27.16
C SER A 50 -7.65 0.51 -26.68
N GLN A 51 -6.45 -0.05 -26.70
CA GLN A 51 -6.13 -1.30 -26.04
C GLN A 51 -5.93 -1.03 -24.55
N CYS A 52 -6.75 -1.64 -23.72
CA CYS A 52 -6.79 -1.46 -22.28
C CYS A 52 -6.29 -2.71 -21.57
N ILE A 53 -5.47 -2.50 -20.56
CA ILE A 53 -5.09 -3.49 -19.56
C ILE A 53 -5.96 -3.21 -18.34
N VAL A 54 -6.72 -4.21 -17.90
CA VAL A 54 -7.63 -4.10 -16.76
C VAL A 54 -7.35 -5.21 -15.76
N GLY A 55 -7.41 -4.91 -14.46
CA GLY A 55 -7.05 -5.91 -13.47
C GLY A 55 -7.33 -5.47 -12.04
N TYR A 56 -6.85 -6.28 -11.11
CA TYR A 56 -6.86 -5.95 -9.69
C TYR A 56 -5.61 -6.48 -8.99
N ARG A 57 -5.30 -5.85 -7.88
CA ARG A 57 -4.33 -6.30 -6.88
C ARG A 57 -4.96 -6.20 -5.50
N VAL A 58 -4.90 -7.27 -4.71
CA VAL A 58 -5.41 -7.29 -3.34
C VAL A 58 -4.36 -7.86 -2.39
N VAL A 59 -4.16 -7.18 -1.26
CA VAL A 59 -3.25 -7.67 -0.21
C VAL A 59 -3.84 -8.94 0.40
N ILE A 60 -3.02 -9.97 0.53
CA ILE A 60 -3.45 -11.29 0.99
C ILE A 60 -4.00 -11.24 2.42
N GLY A 61 -3.44 -10.35 3.26
CA GLY A 61 -3.91 -10.11 4.62
C GLY A 61 -5.36 -9.60 4.72
N ASP A 62 -5.91 -9.03 3.64
CA ASP A 62 -7.30 -8.58 3.59
C ASP A 62 -8.27 -9.72 3.22
N LEU A 63 -7.78 -10.89 2.77
CA LEU A 63 -8.61 -12.04 2.42
C LEU A 63 -8.99 -12.87 3.66
N LEU A 64 -10.18 -13.45 3.62
CA LEU A 64 -10.64 -14.43 4.61
C LEU A 64 -10.12 -15.82 4.29
N PHE A 65 -9.33 -16.37 5.22
CA PHE A 65 -8.82 -17.74 5.17
C PHE A 65 -9.66 -18.67 6.03
N ARG A 66 -9.82 -19.90 5.55
CA ARG A 66 -10.40 -21.02 6.30
C ARG A 66 -9.48 -22.23 6.25
N GLN A 67 -9.57 -23.07 7.26
CA GLN A 67 -8.86 -24.34 7.27
C GLN A 67 -9.49 -25.30 6.26
N ARG A 68 -8.66 -25.88 5.41
CA ARG A 68 -9.06 -26.91 4.46
C ARG A 68 -9.20 -28.23 5.21
N SER A 69 -10.23 -29.02 4.87
CA SER A 69 -10.50 -30.33 5.45
C SER A 69 -9.52 -31.43 4.97
N THR A 70 -8.24 -31.09 4.80
CA THR A 70 -7.17 -32.02 4.43
C THR A 70 -6.30 -32.31 5.65
N ALA A 71 -5.69 -33.50 5.70
CA ALA A 71 -4.82 -33.92 6.81
C ALA A 71 -3.65 -32.97 7.11
N THR A 72 -3.30 -32.10 6.16
CA THR A 72 -2.21 -31.12 6.23
C THR A 72 -2.54 -29.82 6.97
N GLY A 73 -3.82 -29.54 7.28
CA GLY A 73 -4.24 -28.31 7.96
C GLY A 73 -4.01 -27.02 7.16
N GLU A 74 -3.84 -27.11 5.85
CA GLU A 74 -3.62 -25.97 4.94
C GLU A 74 -4.76 -24.94 5.03
N LEU A 75 -4.43 -23.66 4.99
CA LEU A 75 -5.39 -22.56 4.93
C LEU A 75 -5.63 -22.17 3.47
N VAL A 76 -6.88 -21.88 3.13
CA VAL A 76 -7.28 -21.43 1.80
C VAL A 76 -8.23 -20.24 1.88
N ALA A 77 -8.02 -19.26 1.02
CA ALA A 77 -8.94 -18.15 0.79
C ALA A 77 -9.50 -18.24 -0.63
N TYR A 78 -10.79 -18.58 -0.77
CA TYR A 78 -11.49 -18.53 -2.05
C TYR A 78 -12.15 -17.16 -2.21
N TYR A 79 -12.06 -16.59 -3.41
CA TYR A 79 -12.68 -15.30 -3.70
C TYR A 79 -13.08 -15.17 -5.17
N THR A 80 -14.07 -14.32 -5.42
CA THR A 80 -14.47 -13.95 -6.78
C THR A 80 -14.23 -12.46 -6.96
N ALA A 81 -13.41 -12.10 -7.94
CA ALA A 81 -13.15 -10.72 -8.33
C ALA A 81 -13.86 -10.42 -9.66
N THR A 82 -14.74 -9.43 -9.65
CA THR A 82 -15.48 -8.97 -10.83
C THR A 82 -14.97 -7.60 -11.22
N ILE A 83 -14.52 -7.46 -12.48
CA ILE A 83 -14.18 -6.19 -13.09
C ILE A 83 -15.30 -5.81 -14.04
N GLU A 84 -15.83 -4.59 -13.92
CA GLU A 84 -16.82 -4.05 -14.86
C GLU A 84 -16.37 -2.67 -15.36
N LEU A 85 -16.60 -2.41 -16.64
CA LEU A 85 -16.45 -1.09 -17.25
C LEU A 85 -17.79 -0.65 -17.80
N ARG A 86 -18.28 0.47 -17.28
CA ARG A 86 -19.58 1.07 -17.63
C ARG A 86 -19.35 2.39 -18.34
N ASP A 87 -20.08 2.64 -19.41
CA ASP A 87 -20.05 3.95 -20.06
C ASP A 87 -20.85 5.00 -19.25
N THR A 88 -20.94 6.23 -19.77
CA THR A 88 -21.66 7.34 -19.13
C THR A 88 -23.16 7.11 -18.99
N LEU A 89 -23.75 6.17 -19.75
CA LEU A 89 -25.16 5.78 -19.63
C LEU A 89 -25.35 4.62 -18.64
N GLY A 90 -24.28 4.15 -18.00
CA GLY A 90 -24.30 3.02 -17.07
C GLY A 90 -24.31 1.65 -17.75
N VAL A 91 -24.20 1.60 -19.07
CA VAL A 91 -24.20 0.36 -19.86
C VAL A 91 -22.85 -0.33 -19.69
N VAL A 92 -22.89 -1.60 -19.28
CA VAL A 92 -21.67 -2.43 -19.18
C VAL A 92 -21.13 -2.69 -20.58
N ARG A 93 -19.95 -2.15 -20.86
CA ARG A 93 -19.24 -2.37 -22.14
C ARG A 93 -18.25 -3.53 -22.05
N TYR A 94 -17.80 -3.85 -20.84
CA TYR A 94 -16.98 -5.02 -20.57
C TYR A 94 -17.18 -5.49 -19.13
N ALA A 95 -17.17 -6.81 -18.95
CA ALA A 95 -17.14 -7.44 -17.64
C ALA A 95 -16.26 -8.68 -17.66
N ARG A 96 -15.51 -8.91 -16.58
CA ARG A 96 -14.65 -10.08 -16.40
C ARG A 96 -14.76 -10.59 -14.98
N VAL A 97 -14.91 -11.90 -14.84
CA VAL A 97 -14.97 -12.57 -13.53
C VAL A 97 -13.77 -13.48 -13.38
N PHE A 98 -13.00 -13.27 -12.31
CA PHE A 98 -11.91 -14.13 -11.88
C PHE A 98 -12.36 -14.92 -10.66
N ARG A 99 -12.32 -16.25 -10.75
CA ARG A 99 -12.53 -17.14 -9.60
C ARG A 99 -11.18 -17.67 -9.19
N ASP A 100 -10.71 -17.26 -8.02
CA ASP A 100 -9.33 -17.46 -7.61
C ASP A 100 -9.22 -17.93 -6.15
N SER A 101 -8.04 -18.43 -5.79
CA SER A 101 -7.76 -18.97 -4.47
C SER A 101 -6.31 -18.77 -4.06
N VAL A 102 -6.09 -18.39 -2.80
CA VAL A 102 -4.76 -18.31 -2.20
C VAL A 102 -4.60 -19.41 -1.15
N PHE A 103 -3.54 -20.20 -1.24
CA PHE A 103 -3.19 -21.25 -0.28
C PHE A 103 -2.04 -20.81 0.62
N ARG A 104 -2.11 -21.12 1.91
CA ARG A 104 -1.06 -20.83 2.89
C ARG A 104 -0.95 -21.96 3.92
N ARG A 105 0.27 -22.23 4.37
CA ARG A 105 0.51 -23.19 5.47
C ARG A 105 0.24 -22.58 6.85
N THR A 106 0.40 -21.27 6.98
CA THR A 106 0.17 -20.49 8.20
C THR A 106 -0.72 -19.30 7.90
N LEU A 107 -1.39 -18.76 8.93
CA LEU A 107 -2.22 -17.58 8.74
C LEU A 107 -1.33 -16.42 8.26
N PRO A 108 -1.65 -15.77 7.14
CA PRO A 108 -0.80 -14.72 6.60
C PRO A 108 -0.72 -13.53 7.55
N ASP A 109 0.46 -12.91 7.61
CA ASP A 109 0.65 -11.68 8.35
C ASP A 109 -0.20 -10.57 7.72
N ARG A 110 -1.13 -10.00 8.49
CA ARG A 110 -2.02 -8.92 8.04
C ARG A 110 -1.27 -7.62 7.74
N LEU A 111 -0.03 -7.51 8.21
CA LEU A 111 0.85 -6.37 7.93
C LEU A 111 1.83 -6.66 6.78
N SER A 112 1.79 -7.85 6.17
CA SER A 112 2.56 -8.12 4.97
C SER A 112 1.97 -7.36 3.78
N PRO A 113 2.82 -6.69 2.96
CA PRO A 113 2.37 -6.08 1.71
C PRO A 113 2.14 -7.12 0.60
N ASP A 114 2.33 -8.42 0.89
CA ASP A 114 2.12 -9.50 -0.06
C ASP A 114 0.71 -9.45 -0.64
N ALA A 115 0.63 -9.57 -1.97
CA ALA A 115 -0.60 -9.42 -2.70
C ALA A 115 -0.72 -10.45 -3.80
N VAL A 116 -1.96 -10.73 -4.17
CA VAL A 116 -2.33 -11.45 -5.38
C VAL A 116 -2.88 -10.46 -6.39
N ALA A 117 -2.61 -10.68 -7.67
CA ALA A 117 -3.07 -9.83 -8.75
C ALA A 117 -3.42 -10.65 -9.99
N ASN A 118 -4.45 -10.19 -10.71
CA ASN A 118 -4.88 -10.75 -11.99
C ASN A 118 -5.26 -9.63 -12.94
N MET A 119 -5.04 -9.87 -14.23
CA MET A 119 -5.18 -8.87 -15.29
C MET A 119 -5.75 -9.53 -16.56
N ASP A 120 -6.44 -8.74 -17.37
CA ASP A 120 -6.92 -9.08 -18.71
C ASP A 120 -6.68 -7.89 -19.66
N THR A 121 -6.75 -8.13 -20.95
CA THR A 121 -6.62 -7.09 -21.98
C THR A 121 -7.86 -7.03 -22.85
N ILE A 122 -8.35 -5.83 -23.11
CA ILE A 122 -9.57 -5.58 -23.88
C ILE A 122 -9.37 -4.37 -24.80
N THR A 123 -10.00 -4.37 -25.97
CA THR A 123 -10.08 -3.17 -26.82
C THR A 123 -11.42 -2.48 -26.59
N LEU A 124 -11.38 -1.19 -26.26
CA LEU A 124 -12.56 -0.36 -26.04
C LEU A 124 -12.57 0.83 -26.99
N ALA A 125 -13.77 1.29 -27.34
CA ALA A 125 -13.92 2.57 -28.04
C ALA A 125 -13.43 3.73 -27.15
N ASN A 126 -12.99 4.81 -27.78
CA ASN A 126 -12.65 6.03 -27.06
C ASN A 126 -13.92 6.65 -26.45
N GLY A 127 -13.83 7.17 -25.23
CA GLY A 127 -14.98 7.62 -24.46
C GLY A 127 -14.72 7.63 -22.95
N THR A 128 -15.74 8.02 -22.18
CA THR A 128 -15.66 8.06 -20.71
C THR A 128 -16.26 6.79 -20.12
N TYR A 129 -15.55 6.19 -19.18
CA TYR A 129 -15.95 4.97 -18.49
C TYR A 129 -15.76 5.10 -16.98
N THR A 130 -16.59 4.35 -16.24
CA THR A 130 -16.33 4.01 -14.84
C THR A 130 -15.88 2.56 -14.79
N ILE A 131 -14.70 2.33 -14.22
CA ILE A 131 -14.21 0.99 -13.91
C ILE A 131 -14.51 0.67 -12.44
N SER A 132 -14.99 -0.54 -12.18
CA SER A 132 -15.17 -1.06 -10.84
C SER A 132 -14.53 -2.43 -10.70
N VAL A 133 -13.88 -2.67 -9.57
CA VAL A 133 -13.39 -3.97 -9.13
C VAL A 133 -14.11 -4.33 -7.84
N ASP A 134 -14.82 -5.45 -7.86
CA ASP A 134 -15.58 -5.98 -6.74
C ASP A 134 -15.04 -7.36 -6.35
N ILE A 135 -14.45 -7.47 -5.16
CA ILE A 135 -14.01 -8.75 -4.60
C ILE A 135 -15.00 -9.20 -3.55
N THR A 136 -15.58 -10.39 -3.76
CA THR A 136 -16.55 -11.01 -2.85
C THR A 136 -16.01 -12.32 -2.29
N GLN A 137 -16.26 -12.55 -1.00
CA GLN A 137 -15.96 -13.80 -0.29
C GLN A 137 -17.15 -14.24 0.55
N GLU A 138 -17.61 -15.47 0.32
CA GLU A 138 -18.58 -16.21 1.16
C GLU A 138 -19.83 -15.40 1.56
N GLN A 139 -20.29 -14.47 0.71
CA GLN A 139 -21.40 -13.53 0.97
C GLN A 139 -21.24 -12.62 2.21
N ARG A 140 -20.09 -12.64 2.88
CA ARG A 140 -19.84 -11.91 4.14
C ARG A 140 -18.90 -10.74 3.99
N GLN A 141 -17.92 -10.85 3.09
CA GLN A 141 -16.95 -9.80 2.84
C GLN A 141 -17.00 -9.34 1.40
N ARG A 142 -17.03 -8.02 1.23
CA ARG A 142 -17.02 -7.34 -0.05
C ARG A 142 -16.01 -6.20 0.00
N MET A 143 -15.09 -6.17 -0.95
CA MET A 143 -14.16 -5.06 -1.15
C MET A 143 -14.48 -4.44 -2.51
N LEU A 144 -14.65 -3.12 -2.54
CA LEU A 144 -15.00 -2.39 -3.74
C LEU A 144 -13.97 -1.31 -4.01
N TRP A 145 -13.46 -1.29 -5.23
CA TRP A 145 -12.65 -0.21 -5.78
C TRP A 145 -13.32 0.32 -7.04
N GLN A 146 -13.31 1.64 -7.24
CA GLN A 146 -13.89 2.28 -8.41
C GLN A 146 -13.06 3.49 -8.84
N SER A 147 -13.01 3.75 -10.14
CA SER A 147 -12.39 4.95 -10.71
C SER A 147 -13.09 5.36 -12.02
N GLY A 148 -13.08 6.65 -12.31
CA GLY A 148 -13.38 7.17 -13.64
C GLY A 148 -12.15 7.10 -14.55
N ILE A 149 -12.35 6.90 -15.84
CA ILE A 149 -11.32 6.92 -16.88
C ILE A 149 -11.89 7.56 -18.15
N VAL A 150 -11.05 8.31 -18.87
CA VAL A 150 -11.40 8.86 -20.19
C VAL A 150 -10.38 8.36 -21.20
N LEU A 151 -10.87 7.67 -22.23
CA LEU A 151 -10.09 7.14 -23.34
C LEU A 151 -10.15 8.09 -24.52
N GLY A 152 -9.00 8.37 -25.12
CA GLY A 152 -8.90 9.26 -26.27
C GLY A 152 -7.50 9.35 -26.81
N SER A 153 -7.37 10.03 -27.95
CA SER A 153 -6.13 10.20 -28.70
C SER A 153 -5.42 11.53 -28.47
N SER A 154 -6.03 12.47 -27.73
CA SER A 154 -5.36 13.72 -27.35
C SER A 154 -4.17 13.44 -26.44
N PRO A 155 -3.08 14.25 -26.50
CA PRO A 155 -1.88 14.03 -25.69
C PRO A 155 -2.16 13.86 -24.18
N GLU A 156 -3.07 14.67 -23.61
CA GLU A 156 -3.40 14.63 -22.18
C GLU A 156 -4.07 13.31 -21.78
N LEU A 157 -5.09 12.90 -22.54
CA LEU A 157 -5.82 11.64 -22.32
C LEU A 157 -4.90 10.43 -22.49
N LEU A 158 -4.10 10.42 -23.56
CA LEU A 158 -3.11 9.38 -23.82
C LEU A 158 -2.12 9.22 -22.65
N ALA A 159 -1.49 10.32 -22.22
CA ALA A 159 -0.49 10.27 -21.15
C ALA A 159 -1.12 9.83 -19.83
N SER A 160 -2.27 10.42 -19.48
CA SER A 160 -2.97 10.11 -18.23
C SER A 160 -3.41 8.64 -18.14
N ALA A 161 -3.87 8.04 -19.25
CA ALA A 161 -4.34 6.66 -19.27
C ALA A 161 -3.21 5.62 -19.43
N SER A 162 -2.04 6.00 -19.96
CA SER A 162 -0.93 5.08 -20.26
C SER A 162 0.11 4.97 -19.13
N LEU A 163 0.02 5.79 -18.07
CA LEU A 163 0.98 5.73 -16.96
C LEU A 163 0.98 4.34 -16.32
N ALA A 164 2.11 3.66 -16.43
CA ALA A 164 2.37 2.36 -15.82
C ALA A 164 3.73 2.34 -15.12
N PHE A 165 3.98 1.29 -14.33
CA PHE A 165 5.19 1.17 -13.53
C PHE A 165 5.88 -0.17 -13.76
N ALA A 166 7.22 -0.17 -13.68
CA ALA A 166 8.04 -1.37 -13.71
C ALA A 166 9.17 -1.28 -12.67
N THR A 167 9.59 -2.42 -12.10
CA THR A 167 10.73 -2.50 -11.18
C THR A 167 12.05 -2.71 -11.90
N THR A 168 12.03 -3.42 -13.02
CA THR A 168 13.17 -3.62 -13.90
C THR A 168 12.82 -3.11 -15.30
N LEU A 169 13.83 -2.58 -15.99
CA LEU A 169 13.72 -2.14 -17.37
C LEU A 169 14.87 -2.77 -18.13
N GLU A 170 14.57 -3.85 -18.85
CA GLU A 170 15.47 -4.43 -19.84
C GLU A 170 15.00 -3.92 -21.19
N HIS A 171 15.86 -3.23 -21.95
CA HIS A 171 15.54 -2.68 -23.28
C HIS A 171 15.35 -3.75 -24.37
N ASP A 172 15.06 -4.99 -23.96
CA ASP A 172 14.70 -6.13 -24.80
C ASP A 172 13.41 -5.86 -25.59
N ALA A 173 12.85 -6.88 -26.25
CA ALA A 173 11.63 -6.73 -27.03
C ALA A 173 10.37 -6.42 -26.19
N ARG A 174 10.44 -6.54 -24.85
CA ARG A 174 9.28 -6.62 -23.96
C ARG A 174 9.58 -6.00 -22.58
N ILE A 175 8.68 -5.17 -22.05
CA ILE A 175 8.74 -4.63 -20.68
C ILE A 175 7.56 -5.17 -19.88
N CYS A 176 7.82 -5.79 -18.72
CA CYS A 176 6.75 -6.28 -17.85
C CYS A 176 6.39 -5.26 -16.76
N LEU A 177 5.09 -5.03 -16.61
CA LEU A 177 4.53 -4.05 -15.70
C LEU A 177 4.29 -4.64 -14.32
N GLU A 178 4.47 -3.82 -13.30
CA GLU A 178 4.00 -4.09 -11.96
C GLU A 178 2.48 -3.95 -11.88
N PRO A 179 1.77 -4.84 -11.18
CA PRO A 179 0.31 -4.82 -11.05
C PRO A 179 -0.15 -3.76 -10.02
N TRP A 180 0.33 -2.54 -10.17
CA TRP A 180 0.15 -1.43 -9.23
C TRP A 180 -0.93 -0.43 -9.68
N GLY A 181 -1.33 -0.47 -10.95
CA GLY A 181 -2.20 0.57 -11.53
C GLY A 181 -1.58 1.95 -11.34
N GLY A 182 -2.36 2.91 -10.84
CA GLY A 182 -1.87 4.24 -10.47
C GLY A 182 -1.31 4.36 -9.04
N VAL A 183 -0.97 3.26 -8.36
CA VAL A 183 -0.60 3.25 -6.93
C VAL A 183 0.71 2.53 -6.68
N ILE A 184 1.77 3.27 -6.39
CA ILE A 184 3.08 2.72 -6.03
C ILE A 184 3.12 2.36 -4.54
N PRO A 185 3.58 1.16 -4.14
CA PRO A 185 3.85 0.84 -2.75
C PRO A 185 4.90 1.76 -2.12
N PHE A 186 4.58 2.33 -0.97
CA PHE A 186 5.53 3.08 -0.16
C PHE A 186 6.66 2.16 0.30
N GLY A 187 7.90 2.62 0.15
CA GLY A 187 9.10 1.90 0.56
C GLY A 187 10.35 2.45 -0.12
N THR A 188 11.45 1.74 0.06
CA THR A 188 12.79 2.13 -0.39
C THR A 188 13.14 1.49 -1.73
N ARG A 189 12.60 2.05 -2.82
CA ARG A 189 12.79 1.47 -4.16
C ARG A 189 12.95 2.53 -5.23
N TRP A 190 13.63 2.14 -6.31
CA TRP A 190 13.49 2.81 -7.58
C TRP A 190 12.37 2.17 -8.38
N VAL A 191 11.65 2.98 -9.14
CA VAL A 191 10.55 2.55 -10.00
C VAL A 191 10.67 3.26 -11.32
N TRP A 192 10.55 2.52 -12.41
CA TRP A 192 10.40 3.11 -13.74
C TRP A 192 8.95 3.52 -13.93
N SER A 193 8.71 4.79 -14.22
CA SER A 193 7.44 5.25 -14.77
C SER A 193 7.50 5.21 -16.29
N LEU A 194 6.44 4.67 -16.89
CA LEU A 194 6.29 4.45 -18.31
C LEU A 194 5.02 5.18 -18.75
N CYS A 195 5.12 6.09 -19.71
CA CYS A 195 3.94 6.70 -20.31
C CYS A 195 4.09 6.88 -21.82
N ALA A 196 2.98 6.75 -22.53
CA ALA A 196 2.93 6.98 -23.97
C ALA A 196 2.69 8.46 -24.25
N VAL A 197 3.44 9.02 -25.21
CA VAL A 197 3.23 10.36 -25.73
C VAL A 197 3.15 10.33 -27.26
N PRO A 198 2.48 11.29 -27.91
CA PRO A 198 2.52 11.41 -29.37
C PRO A 198 3.94 11.67 -29.87
N ARG A 199 4.27 11.23 -31.09
CA ARG A 199 5.59 11.46 -31.70
C ARG A 199 6.03 12.94 -31.76
N SER A 200 5.08 13.88 -31.79
CA SER A 200 5.36 15.32 -31.76
C SER A 200 6.04 15.79 -30.46
N TRP A 201 5.96 15.02 -29.38
CA TRP A 201 6.54 15.36 -28.08
C TRP A 201 8.04 15.08 -27.95
N SER A 202 8.68 14.43 -28.92
CA SER A 202 10.03 13.86 -28.73
C SER A 202 10.93 14.01 -29.98
N GLY A 203 10.55 14.86 -30.92
CA GLY A 203 11.24 15.03 -32.20
C GLY A 203 12.52 15.88 -32.16
N ARG A 204 12.62 16.85 -31.24
CA ARG A 204 13.77 17.77 -31.11
C ARG A 204 14.08 18.20 -29.68
N ASP A 205 13.21 17.89 -28.72
CA ASP A 205 13.24 18.48 -27.39
C ASP A 205 13.58 17.40 -26.36
N GLU A 206 14.63 17.64 -25.57
CA GLU A 206 14.89 16.87 -24.36
C GLU A 206 13.72 17.12 -23.39
N LEU A 207 12.84 16.14 -23.23
CA LEU A 207 11.73 16.24 -22.29
C LEU A 207 12.28 16.39 -20.86
N THR A 208 11.59 17.17 -20.04
CA THR A 208 11.86 17.24 -18.60
C THR A 208 10.74 16.56 -17.85
N VAL A 209 11.07 15.71 -16.89
CA VAL A 209 10.07 15.08 -16.01
C VAL A 209 10.35 15.49 -14.58
N GLN A 210 9.30 15.92 -13.89
CA GLN A 210 9.35 16.21 -12.46
C GLN A 210 8.13 15.60 -11.78
N ALA A 211 8.28 15.19 -10.53
CA ALA A 211 7.19 14.72 -9.70
C ALA A 211 6.94 15.72 -8.58
N ARG A 212 5.66 16.00 -8.33
CA ARG A 212 5.25 16.98 -7.31
C ARG A 212 4.19 16.39 -6.40
N LEU A 213 4.39 16.54 -5.10
CA LEU A 213 3.42 16.15 -4.08
C LEU A 213 2.24 17.13 -4.08
N VAL A 214 1.02 16.60 -4.25
CA VAL A 214 -0.24 17.37 -4.21
C VAL A 214 -0.87 17.29 -2.83
N ARG A 215 -0.91 16.09 -2.25
CA ARG A 215 -1.54 15.86 -0.95
C ARG A 215 -0.82 14.75 -0.20
N GLN A 216 -0.29 15.05 0.97
CA GLN A 216 0.23 14.01 1.86
C GLN A 216 -0.91 13.31 2.62
N TYR A 217 -0.74 12.01 2.87
CA TYR A 217 -1.66 11.27 3.73
C TYR A 217 -1.31 11.50 5.19
N TYR A 218 -0.06 11.29 5.60
CA TYR A 218 0.29 11.36 7.01
C TYR A 218 0.91 12.71 7.40
N PRO A 219 0.28 13.49 8.30
CA PRO A 219 0.71 14.85 8.61
C PRO A 219 2.01 14.94 9.43
N PHE A 220 2.51 13.82 9.94
CA PHE A 220 3.76 13.78 10.70
C PHE A 220 5.02 13.82 9.83
N TYR A 221 4.92 13.55 8.52
CA TYR A 221 6.02 13.84 7.60
C TYR A 221 6.13 15.36 7.43
N ARG A 222 7.34 15.92 7.61
CA ARG A 222 7.62 17.36 7.51
C ARG A 222 8.67 17.60 6.42
N GLY A 223 8.45 18.57 5.53
CA GLY A 223 9.45 19.03 4.56
C GLY A 223 8.95 19.13 3.12
N GLN A 224 9.87 19.46 2.20
CA GLN A 224 9.67 19.44 0.73
C GLN A 224 9.93 18.04 0.14
N ASP A 225 9.72 16.99 0.93
CA ASP A 225 10.02 15.64 0.48
C ASP A 225 9.11 15.25 -0.68
N THR A 226 9.75 14.85 -1.77
CA THR A 226 9.07 14.49 -2.99
C THR A 226 9.87 13.40 -3.70
N VAL A 227 9.28 12.90 -4.77
CA VAL A 227 9.92 11.90 -5.63
C VAL A 227 10.99 12.61 -6.45
N VAL A 228 12.23 12.12 -6.37
CA VAL A 228 13.30 12.61 -7.25
C VAL A 228 13.18 11.86 -8.57
N VAL A 229 13.24 12.59 -9.69
CA VAL A 229 13.10 12.02 -11.03
C VAL A 229 14.42 12.17 -11.77
N THR A 230 14.93 11.06 -12.30
CA THR A 230 16.08 11.09 -13.22
C THR A 230 15.61 11.58 -14.59
N PRO A 231 16.42 12.35 -15.34
CA PRO A 231 16.04 12.79 -16.69
C PRO A 231 15.49 11.65 -17.55
N PRO A 232 14.39 11.88 -18.30
CA PRO A 232 13.74 10.81 -19.03
C PRO A 232 14.60 10.33 -20.20
N ALA A 233 14.52 9.03 -20.49
CA ALA A 233 14.94 8.48 -21.77
C ALA A 233 13.70 8.34 -22.68
N SER A 234 13.89 8.46 -23.99
CA SER A 234 12.82 8.26 -24.98
C SER A 234 13.15 7.11 -25.91
N ASP A 235 12.25 6.13 -26.03
CA ASP A 235 12.33 5.06 -27.02
C ASP A 235 11.41 5.35 -28.22
N ASN A 236 11.90 5.07 -29.43
CA ASN A 236 11.19 5.31 -30.70
C ASN A 236 10.28 4.13 -31.13
N ARG A 237 10.12 3.10 -30.30
CA ARG A 237 9.25 1.94 -30.55
C ARG A 237 7.80 2.18 -30.10
N SER A 238 6.82 1.63 -30.82
CA SER A 238 5.41 1.48 -30.40
C SER A 238 5.31 0.58 -29.20
N ILE A 239 4.22 0.75 -28.49
CA ILE A 239 3.87 0.07 -27.26
C ILE A 239 2.63 -0.78 -27.57
N PHE A 240 2.76 -2.11 -27.50
CA PHE A 240 1.64 -3.03 -27.62
C PHE A 240 1.55 -3.87 -26.36
N ALA A 241 0.40 -3.90 -25.69
CA ALA A 241 0.23 -4.70 -24.48
C ALA A 241 -0.26 -6.11 -24.80
N TYR A 242 0.26 -7.12 -24.12
CA TYR A 242 -0.31 -8.47 -24.08
C TYR A 242 -0.11 -9.09 -22.68
N PRO A 243 -1.06 -9.89 -22.18
CA PRO A 243 -0.89 -10.55 -20.90
C PRO A 243 0.16 -11.66 -21.01
N ILE A 244 1.07 -11.78 -20.03
CA ILE A 244 1.93 -12.96 -19.91
C ILE A 244 1.38 -13.83 -18.78
N GLY A 245 0.83 -14.99 -19.16
CA GLY A 245 0.47 -16.04 -18.22
C GLY A 245 1.59 -17.06 -18.11
N VAL A 246 2.51 -16.87 -17.16
CA VAL A 246 3.33 -17.98 -16.67
C VAL A 246 2.87 -18.27 -15.24
N ILE A 247 2.22 -19.43 -15.07
CA ILE A 247 1.77 -19.92 -13.78
C ILE A 247 2.91 -20.75 -13.20
N GLU A 248 3.69 -20.18 -12.29
CA GLU A 248 4.48 -20.98 -11.36
C GLU A 248 3.79 -21.03 -9.99
N PRO A 249 3.69 -22.21 -9.36
CA PRO A 249 2.82 -22.45 -8.22
C PRO A 249 3.22 -21.71 -6.93
N ASP A 250 4.42 -21.11 -6.84
CA ASP A 250 4.92 -20.55 -5.58
C ASP A 250 4.85 -19.01 -5.48
N VAL A 251 4.67 -18.28 -6.59
CA VAL A 251 4.35 -16.83 -6.56
C VAL A 251 3.50 -16.47 -7.78
N GLN A 252 2.17 -16.59 -7.66
CA GLN A 252 1.24 -16.17 -8.72
C GLN A 252 1.16 -14.64 -8.77
N GLN A 253 1.89 -14.01 -9.68
CA GLN A 253 1.64 -12.64 -10.12
C GLN A 253 1.28 -12.67 -11.60
N GLY A 254 0.00 -12.50 -11.94
CA GLY A 254 -0.38 -12.20 -13.32
C GLY A 254 0.22 -10.84 -13.68
N ARG A 255 1.26 -10.83 -14.52
CA ARG A 255 1.87 -9.59 -15.03
C ARG A 255 1.39 -9.33 -16.46
N ALA A 256 1.16 -8.06 -16.78
CA ALA A 256 1.02 -7.64 -18.16
C ALA A 256 2.37 -7.18 -18.68
N CYS A 257 2.70 -7.52 -19.92
CA CYS A 257 3.92 -7.03 -20.55
C CYS A 257 3.59 -6.29 -21.83
N ILE A 258 4.40 -5.29 -22.12
CA ILE A 258 4.30 -4.44 -23.30
C ILE A 258 5.40 -4.89 -24.26
N ALA A 259 5.04 -5.32 -25.46
CA ALA A 259 5.95 -5.46 -26.59
C ALA A 259 6.30 -4.08 -27.15
N LEU A 260 7.59 -3.88 -27.42
CA LEU A 260 8.12 -2.70 -28.08
C LEU A 260 8.31 -2.99 -29.57
N LEU A 261 7.36 -2.58 -30.42
CA LEU A 261 7.41 -2.76 -31.88
C LEU A 261 7.54 -1.41 -32.56
N PRO A 262 8.39 -1.16 -33.57
CA PRO A 262 8.56 0.18 -34.18
C PRO A 262 7.24 0.94 -34.45
N SER A 263 7.14 2.22 -34.03
CA SER A 263 5.98 3.10 -34.32
C SER A 263 6.35 4.32 -35.10
N ASN A 264 5.39 4.84 -35.85
CA ASN A 264 5.44 6.22 -36.30
C ASN A 264 4.47 7.16 -35.54
N GLN A 265 3.63 6.65 -34.64
CA GLN A 265 2.56 7.43 -34.00
C GLN A 265 2.88 7.81 -32.54
N LEU A 266 3.36 6.86 -31.76
CA LEU A 266 3.59 7.00 -30.32
C LEU A 266 5.08 6.84 -29.98
N ARG A 267 5.47 7.39 -28.84
CA ARG A 267 6.74 7.10 -28.17
C ARG A 267 6.51 6.74 -26.71
N LEU A 268 7.41 5.93 -26.17
CA LEU A 268 7.47 5.63 -24.75
C LEU A 268 8.41 6.62 -24.07
N VAL A 269 7.92 7.30 -23.04
CA VAL A 269 8.74 8.10 -22.13
C VAL A 269 9.01 7.25 -20.90
N GLU A 270 10.29 7.10 -20.60
CA GLU A 270 10.79 6.31 -19.47
C GLU A 270 11.45 7.27 -18.49
N ALA A 271 11.00 7.28 -17.24
CA ALA A 271 11.63 8.06 -16.19
C ALA A 271 11.85 7.21 -14.94
N LEU A 272 13.05 7.29 -14.37
CA LEU A 272 13.38 6.59 -13.14
C LEU A 272 12.99 7.46 -11.94
N LEU A 273 12.04 6.96 -11.16
CA LEU A 273 11.56 7.56 -9.92
C LEU A 273 12.37 7.00 -8.73
N ASP A 274 13.04 7.87 -7.99
CA ASP A 274 13.68 7.55 -6.71
C ASP A 274 12.71 7.85 -5.57
N LEU A 275 12.20 6.78 -4.95
CA LEU A 275 11.18 6.87 -3.90
C LEU A 275 11.78 6.88 -2.49
N ARG A 276 13.11 6.87 -2.34
CA ARG A 276 13.75 6.84 -1.01
C ARG A 276 13.30 8.02 -0.14
N ARG A 277 13.11 9.19 -0.75
CA ARG A 277 12.61 10.39 -0.07
C ARG A 277 11.11 10.59 -0.19
N ALA A 278 10.42 9.76 -0.95
CA ALA A 278 8.99 9.92 -1.16
C ALA A 278 8.20 9.58 0.11
N ILE A 279 7.04 10.20 0.29
CA ILE A 279 6.13 9.95 1.40
C ILE A 279 4.76 9.51 0.88
N PRO A 280 3.93 8.80 1.67
CA PRO A 280 2.60 8.43 1.23
C PRO A 280 1.71 9.65 0.93
N GLY A 281 1.10 9.67 -0.25
CA GLY A 281 0.34 10.81 -0.75
C GLY A 281 -0.07 10.70 -2.21
N GLU A 282 -0.73 11.75 -2.69
CA GLU A 282 -1.10 11.98 -4.10
C GLU A 282 -0.04 12.83 -4.77
N TYR A 283 0.39 12.41 -5.95
CA TYR A 283 1.45 13.02 -6.75
C TYR A 283 0.96 13.29 -8.17
N VAL A 284 1.58 14.28 -8.80
CA VAL A 284 1.49 14.51 -10.24
C VAL A 284 2.89 14.40 -10.82
N LEU A 285 3.04 13.59 -11.85
CA LEU A 285 4.20 13.53 -12.71
C LEU A 285 3.97 14.50 -13.87
N ASP A 286 4.74 15.58 -13.93
CA ASP A 286 4.71 16.53 -15.02
C ASP A 286 5.72 16.11 -16.08
N VAL A 287 5.25 15.88 -17.31
CA VAL A 287 6.10 15.72 -18.50
C VAL A 287 6.06 17.01 -19.28
N ILE A 288 7.18 17.73 -19.31
CA ILE A 288 7.29 19.09 -19.81
C ILE A 288 8.08 19.07 -21.12
N ARG A 289 7.55 19.76 -22.14
CA ARG A 289 8.29 20.07 -23.36
C ARG A 289 8.94 21.45 -23.23
N PRO A 290 10.28 21.57 -23.10
CA PRO A 290 10.89 22.86 -22.78
C PRO A 290 10.68 23.96 -23.83
N THR A 291 10.57 23.59 -25.10
CA THR A 291 10.45 24.54 -26.23
C THR A 291 9.09 25.23 -26.28
N THR A 292 8.00 24.48 -26.13
CA THR A 292 6.63 25.01 -26.17
C THR A 292 6.08 25.33 -24.78
N ARG A 293 6.70 24.79 -23.73
CA ARG A 293 6.22 24.79 -22.33
C ARG A 293 4.91 24.03 -22.13
N ASP A 294 4.50 23.22 -23.10
CA ASP A 294 3.38 22.29 -22.93
C ASP A 294 3.73 21.30 -21.81
N THR A 295 2.77 21.03 -20.93
CA THR A 295 2.95 20.12 -19.79
C THR A 295 1.82 19.09 -19.77
N LEU A 296 2.18 17.81 -19.67
CA LEU A 296 1.25 16.71 -19.41
C LEU A 296 1.28 16.39 -17.92
N HIS A 297 0.11 16.22 -17.33
CA HIS A 297 -0.04 15.93 -15.90
C HIS A 297 -0.53 14.50 -15.71
N LEU A 298 0.29 13.64 -15.13
CA LEU A 298 -0.04 12.24 -14.89
C LEU A 298 -0.15 11.99 -13.38
N SER A 299 -1.36 11.71 -12.90
CA SER A 299 -1.62 11.50 -11.48
C SER A 299 -1.24 10.09 -11.05
N PHE A 300 -0.54 9.97 -9.92
CA PHE A 300 -0.30 8.69 -9.25
C PHE A 300 -0.32 8.86 -7.73
N ARG A 301 -0.33 7.75 -7.01
CA ARG A 301 -0.33 7.76 -5.55
C ARG A 301 0.79 6.89 -5.01
N ILE A 302 1.34 7.28 -3.87
CA ILE A 302 2.22 6.42 -3.07
C ILE A 302 1.43 6.00 -1.84
N GLN A 303 1.27 4.70 -1.65
CA GLN A 303 0.43 4.15 -0.59
C GLN A 303 1.24 3.24 0.33
N TRP A 304 1.12 3.46 1.63
CA TRP A 304 1.60 2.51 2.63
C TRP A 304 0.58 1.38 2.73
N PHE A 305 0.88 0.26 2.07
CA PHE A 305 0.07 -0.95 2.17
C PHE A 305 0.27 -1.58 3.55
N ALA A 306 -0.83 -1.91 4.21
CA ALA A 306 -0.85 -2.54 5.53
C ALA A 306 0.01 -1.82 6.61
N PRO A 307 -0.24 -0.51 6.88
CA PRO A 307 0.53 0.20 7.89
C PRO A 307 0.22 -0.34 9.29
N PRO A 308 1.19 -0.39 10.21
CA PRO A 308 0.97 -0.90 11.56
C PRO A 308 0.00 0.03 12.33
N VAL A 309 -1.26 -0.38 12.46
CA VAL A 309 -2.34 0.49 13.00
C VAL A 309 -2.07 0.98 14.43
N GLN A 310 -1.31 0.20 15.20
CA GLN A 310 -0.91 0.49 16.58
C GLN A 310 -0.05 1.75 16.67
N LEU A 311 0.75 2.05 15.65
CA LEU A 311 1.58 3.25 15.56
C LEU A 311 0.74 4.53 15.69
N PHE A 312 -0.50 4.50 15.18
CA PHE A 312 -1.39 5.66 15.19
C PHE A 312 -2.24 5.74 16.47
N GLN A 313 -2.17 4.75 17.36
CA GLN A 313 -2.82 4.74 18.66
C GLN A 313 -1.83 5.19 19.73
N SER A 314 -1.65 6.51 19.89
CA SER A 314 -0.51 7.08 20.63
C SER A 314 -0.27 6.50 22.03
N ARG A 315 -1.33 6.24 22.81
CA ARG A 315 -1.23 5.61 24.14
C ARG A 315 -0.74 4.17 24.07
N TYR A 316 -1.26 3.41 23.12
CA TYR A 316 -0.86 2.02 22.90
C TYR A 316 0.58 1.95 22.40
N ALA A 317 0.92 2.79 21.43
CA ALA A 317 2.26 2.86 20.89
C ALA A 317 3.29 3.15 21.99
N LEU A 318 3.02 4.14 22.84
CA LEU A 318 3.88 4.46 23.98
C LEU A 318 3.99 3.30 24.98
N ALA A 319 2.88 2.63 25.30
CA ALA A 319 2.86 1.50 26.24
C ALA A 319 3.78 0.36 25.78
N VAL A 320 3.80 0.05 24.48
CA VAL A 320 4.70 -0.98 23.95
C VAL A 320 6.13 -0.47 23.87
N MET A 321 6.34 0.79 23.46
CA MET A 321 7.67 1.41 23.32
C MET A 321 8.47 1.49 24.63
N GLN A 322 7.87 1.24 25.80
CA GLN A 322 8.60 1.13 27.08
C GLN A 322 9.78 0.13 27.05
N TYR A 323 9.81 -0.79 26.08
CA TYR A 323 10.89 -1.76 25.92
C TYR A 323 12.16 -1.20 25.27
N VAL A 324 12.05 -0.06 24.60
CA VAL A 324 13.14 0.56 23.83
C VAL A 324 13.43 2.00 24.28
N LEU A 325 12.49 2.63 24.98
CA LEU A 325 12.65 3.96 25.55
C LEU A 325 13.36 3.89 26.91
N THR A 326 14.20 4.90 27.17
CA THR A 326 14.63 5.23 28.54
C THR A 326 13.47 5.85 29.34
N ASP A 327 13.59 5.88 30.67
CA ASP A 327 12.57 6.45 31.55
C ASP A 327 12.25 7.92 31.21
N ASP A 328 13.28 8.72 30.88
CA ASP A 328 13.11 10.13 30.57
C ASP A 328 12.49 10.36 29.17
N GLU A 329 12.85 9.54 28.18
CA GLU A 329 12.20 9.56 26.87
C GLU A 329 10.74 9.14 26.97
N TYR A 330 10.44 8.11 27.77
CA TYR A 330 9.07 7.68 28.03
C TYR A 330 8.25 8.79 28.66
N ARG A 331 8.75 9.44 29.72
CA ARG A 331 8.09 10.58 30.36
C ARG A 331 7.85 11.73 29.37
N THR A 332 8.87 12.08 28.59
CA THR A 332 8.77 13.15 27.58
C THR A 332 7.66 12.87 26.56
N LEU A 333 7.57 11.63 26.06
CA LEU A 333 6.51 11.24 25.13
C LEU A 333 5.13 11.13 25.82
N ALA A 334 5.09 10.70 27.08
CA ALA A 334 3.86 10.65 27.88
C ALA A 334 3.28 12.05 28.10
N ASP A 335 4.12 13.01 28.45
CA ASP A 335 3.75 14.40 28.72
C ASP A 335 3.41 15.20 27.45
N THR A 336 3.80 14.69 26.27
CA THR A 336 3.39 15.27 24.99
C THR A 336 1.87 15.17 24.83
N PRO A 337 1.16 16.25 24.44
CA PRO A 337 -0.28 16.21 24.20
C PRO A 337 -0.70 15.07 23.26
N ASP A 338 -1.85 14.44 23.52
CA ASP A 338 -2.35 13.30 22.73
C ASP A 338 -2.43 13.64 21.21
N SER A 339 -2.71 14.90 20.85
CA SER A 339 -2.72 15.42 19.48
C SER A 339 -1.38 15.38 18.76
N ASP A 340 -0.28 15.53 19.51
CA ASP A 340 1.07 15.66 18.98
C ASP A 340 1.93 14.42 19.25
N ARG A 341 1.47 13.52 20.13
CA ARG A 341 2.23 12.34 20.58
C ARG A 341 2.59 11.41 19.43
N VAL A 342 1.70 11.15 18.46
CA VAL A 342 2.04 10.33 17.28
C VAL A 342 3.20 10.95 16.52
N ALA A 343 3.16 12.26 16.27
CA ALA A 343 4.25 12.92 15.57
C ALA A 343 5.56 12.92 16.38
N ALA A 344 5.49 12.99 17.72
CA ALA A 344 6.66 12.86 18.59
C ALA A 344 7.25 11.44 18.56
N ILE A 345 6.41 10.41 18.60
CA ILE A 345 6.80 9.01 18.44
C ILE A 345 7.51 8.79 17.10
N ILE A 346 6.94 9.31 16.00
CA ILE A 346 7.57 9.20 14.67
C ILE A 346 8.95 9.89 14.66
N ARG A 347 9.08 11.07 15.26
CA ARG A 347 10.37 11.77 15.34
C ARG A 347 11.41 11.00 16.16
N TRP A 348 10.99 10.34 17.24
CA TRP A 348 11.87 9.46 17.99
C TRP A 348 12.34 8.30 17.12
N TRP A 349 11.43 7.62 16.42
CA TRP A 349 11.81 6.54 15.50
C TRP A 349 12.75 7.01 14.38
N GLN A 350 12.54 8.21 13.85
CA GLN A 350 13.45 8.81 12.87
C GLN A 350 14.87 9.02 13.41
N SER A 351 15.06 9.28 14.71
CA SER A 351 16.40 9.37 15.29
C SER A 351 17.04 7.99 15.53
N GLN A 352 16.22 6.94 15.59
CA GLN A 352 16.66 5.53 15.70
C GLN A 352 16.75 4.82 14.35
N ASP A 353 16.54 5.54 13.24
CA ASP A 353 16.46 4.94 11.91
C ASP A 353 17.82 4.37 11.48
N PRO A 354 17.94 3.05 11.23
CA PRO A 354 19.19 2.47 10.72
C PRO A 354 19.50 2.92 9.29
N THR A 355 18.50 3.42 8.57
CA THR A 355 18.54 3.78 7.14
C THR A 355 18.02 5.21 6.94
N PRO A 356 18.64 6.24 7.57
CA PRO A 356 18.11 7.61 7.61
C PRO A 356 18.08 8.31 6.23
N ALA A 357 18.70 7.71 5.21
CA ALA A 357 18.61 8.15 3.82
C ALA A 357 17.21 7.91 3.21
N THR A 358 16.36 7.14 3.89
CA THR A 358 15.01 6.80 3.44
C THR A 358 13.94 7.33 4.38
N ARG A 359 12.74 7.60 3.85
CA ARG A 359 11.57 8.00 4.66
C ARG A 359 10.80 6.82 5.23
N TYR A 360 10.96 5.64 4.64
CA TYR A 360 10.50 4.40 5.22
C TYR A 360 11.50 3.99 6.31
N ASN A 361 11.01 3.79 7.53
CA ASN A 361 11.82 3.42 8.69
C ASN A 361 11.55 1.96 9.05
N GLU A 362 12.42 1.08 8.56
CA GLU A 362 12.29 -0.38 8.64
C GLU A 362 12.19 -0.84 10.10
N ALA A 363 12.98 -0.26 11.00
CA ALA A 363 13.00 -0.61 12.42
C ALA A 363 11.67 -0.32 13.11
N MET A 364 11.10 0.86 12.86
CA MET A 364 9.78 1.25 13.37
C MET A 364 8.68 0.33 12.85
N VAL A 365 8.67 0.07 11.54
CA VAL A 365 7.64 -0.80 10.94
C VAL A 365 7.72 -2.20 11.53
N GLU A 366 8.91 -2.78 11.60
CA GLU A 366 9.13 -4.12 12.12
C GLU A 366 8.77 -4.21 13.62
N TYR A 367 9.12 -3.19 14.41
CA TYR A 367 8.78 -3.13 15.83
C TYR A 367 7.27 -3.18 16.07
N PHE A 368 6.51 -2.33 15.39
CA PHE A 368 5.06 -2.32 15.53
C PHE A 368 4.38 -3.51 14.85
N ARG A 369 5.00 -4.10 13.81
CA ARG A 369 4.54 -5.35 13.23
C ARG A 369 4.61 -6.48 14.26
N ARG A 370 5.73 -6.62 14.94
CA ARG A 370 5.90 -7.59 16.03
C ARG A 370 5.00 -7.29 17.21
N ALA A 371 4.76 -6.03 17.54
CA ALA A 371 3.83 -5.65 18.60
C ALA A 371 2.39 -6.13 18.30
N LEU A 372 1.91 -5.92 17.07
CA LEU A 372 0.59 -6.41 16.68
C LEU A 372 0.51 -7.94 16.72
N GLN A 373 1.53 -8.62 16.21
CA GLN A 373 1.58 -10.08 16.24
C GLN A 373 1.61 -10.60 17.69
N ALA A 374 2.45 -10.00 18.54
CA ALA A 374 2.57 -10.37 19.95
C ALA A 374 1.27 -10.19 20.72
N ARG A 375 0.52 -9.11 20.43
CA ARG A 375 -0.77 -8.79 21.07
C ARG A 375 -1.73 -9.98 21.08
N SER A 376 -1.86 -10.69 19.97
CA SER A 376 -2.74 -11.87 19.88
C SER A 376 -2.01 -13.18 20.22
N SER A 377 -0.76 -13.35 19.76
CA SER A 377 -0.03 -14.62 19.92
C SER A 377 0.33 -14.95 21.36
N PHE A 378 0.53 -13.95 22.22
CA PHE A 378 0.94 -14.15 23.61
C PHE A 378 -0.11 -13.70 24.63
N ALA A 379 -1.33 -13.42 24.18
CA ALA A 379 -2.44 -13.16 25.08
C ALA A 379 -2.76 -14.42 25.90
N THR A 380 -3.11 -14.22 27.17
CA THR A 380 -3.56 -15.28 28.08
C THR A 380 -4.93 -14.90 28.62
N ALA A 381 -5.58 -15.82 29.36
CA ALA A 381 -6.85 -15.52 30.03
C ALA A 381 -6.74 -14.35 31.04
N THR A 382 -5.54 -14.10 31.58
CA THR A 382 -5.29 -13.06 32.58
C THR A 382 -4.56 -11.84 32.00
N GLU A 383 -3.86 -11.99 30.88
CA GLU A 383 -3.11 -10.94 30.18
C GLU A 383 -3.65 -10.83 28.75
N SER A 384 -4.70 -10.03 28.57
CA SER A 384 -5.43 -9.92 27.30
C SER A 384 -4.64 -9.26 26.16
N ASP A 385 -3.56 -8.55 26.49
CA ASP A 385 -2.62 -8.01 25.51
C ASP A 385 -1.27 -8.72 25.61
N GLY A 386 -1.05 -9.65 24.68
CA GLY A 386 0.19 -10.40 24.60
C GLY A 386 1.44 -9.55 24.38
N ALA A 387 1.34 -8.36 23.77
CA ALA A 387 2.48 -7.46 23.54
C ALA A 387 3.05 -6.90 24.85
N LEU A 388 2.22 -6.84 25.90
CA LEU A 388 2.59 -6.35 27.22
C LEU A 388 3.10 -7.46 28.17
N THR A 389 3.13 -8.71 27.70
CA THR A 389 3.67 -9.86 28.44
C THR A 389 5.19 -9.97 28.29
N GLU A 390 5.83 -10.76 29.15
CA GLU A 390 7.29 -10.98 29.05
C GLU A 390 7.67 -11.76 27.80
N ARG A 391 6.83 -12.70 27.33
CA ARG A 391 7.01 -13.35 26.01
C ARG A 391 6.85 -12.36 24.87
N GLY A 392 5.83 -11.52 24.93
CA GLY A 392 5.60 -10.45 23.97
C GLY A 392 6.78 -9.49 23.87
N LYS A 393 7.33 -9.06 25.01
CA LYS A 393 8.54 -8.23 25.07
C LYS A 393 9.71 -8.88 24.33
N ILE A 394 10.04 -10.13 24.63
CA ILE A 394 11.15 -10.85 23.96
C ILE A 394 10.88 -10.99 22.46
N PHE A 395 9.66 -11.32 22.07
CA PHE A 395 9.27 -11.41 20.66
C PHE A 395 9.37 -10.07 19.93
N ILE A 396 8.97 -8.96 20.55
CA ILE A 396 9.03 -7.62 19.95
C ILE A 396 10.49 -7.22 19.71
N LEU A 397 11.36 -7.44 20.70
CA LEU A 397 12.77 -7.07 20.62
C LEU A 397 13.53 -7.95 19.61
N PHE A 398 13.26 -9.25 19.57
CA PHE A 398 14.13 -10.21 18.87
C PHE A 398 13.47 -10.96 17.71
N GLY A 399 12.16 -10.77 17.50
CA GLY A 399 11.38 -11.49 16.50
C GLY A 399 11.04 -12.91 16.95
N ALA A 400 10.65 -13.75 15.98
CA ALA A 400 10.37 -15.16 16.25
C ALA A 400 11.65 -15.91 16.66
N PRO A 401 11.58 -16.78 17.68
CA PRO A 401 12.71 -17.63 18.04
C PRO A 401 13.03 -18.63 16.91
N SER A 402 14.28 -19.05 16.84
CA SER A 402 14.75 -20.09 15.91
C SER A 402 14.15 -21.46 16.27
N HIS A 403 13.97 -21.70 17.57
CA HIS A 403 13.40 -22.95 18.09
C HIS A 403 12.72 -22.67 19.44
N VAL A 404 11.64 -23.41 19.72
CA VAL A 404 10.92 -23.36 21.00
C VAL A 404 10.86 -24.77 21.56
N GLU A 405 11.30 -24.94 22.81
CA GLU A 405 11.13 -26.17 23.57
C GLU A 405 10.13 -25.93 24.70
N THR A 406 9.24 -26.89 24.92
CA THR A 406 8.34 -26.86 26.07
C THR A 406 8.64 -28.07 26.95
N ASP A 407 8.97 -27.81 28.20
CA ASP A 407 9.18 -28.81 29.22
C ASP A 407 7.99 -28.81 30.17
N LEU A 408 7.19 -29.88 30.14
CA LEU A 408 6.01 -30.06 30.96
C LEU A 408 6.22 -31.28 31.86
N GLU A 409 7.08 -31.14 32.88
CA GLU A 409 7.23 -32.18 33.89
C GLU A 409 5.98 -32.27 34.79
N PRO A 410 5.38 -33.46 34.98
CA PRO A 410 4.27 -33.65 35.91
C PRO A 410 4.64 -33.20 37.33
N GLY A 411 3.88 -32.25 37.88
CA GLY A 411 4.08 -31.75 39.24
C GLY A 411 5.04 -30.56 39.39
N LYS A 412 5.63 -30.04 38.29
CA LYS A 412 6.38 -28.78 38.29
C LYS A 412 5.69 -27.72 37.41
N PRO A 413 5.94 -26.42 37.64
CA PRO A 413 5.58 -25.38 36.68
C PRO A 413 6.20 -25.71 35.32
N GLY A 414 5.42 -25.67 34.25
CA GLY A 414 5.93 -25.90 32.90
C GLY A 414 6.94 -24.82 32.52
N ASN A 415 7.95 -25.18 31.73
CA ASN A 415 8.90 -24.22 31.16
C ASN A 415 8.75 -24.14 29.64
N GLU A 416 8.92 -22.94 29.10
CA GLU A 416 9.03 -22.70 27.66
C GLU A 416 10.38 -22.03 27.41
N ILE A 417 11.21 -22.63 26.56
CA ILE A 417 12.58 -22.17 26.28
C ILE A 417 12.65 -21.74 24.82
N TRP A 418 12.99 -20.47 24.61
CA TRP A 418 13.15 -19.89 23.28
C TRP A 418 14.62 -19.77 22.95
N TYR A 419 15.02 -20.34 21.82
CA TYR A 419 16.38 -20.29 21.32
C TYR A 419 16.47 -19.29 20.17
N TYR A 420 17.42 -18.36 20.27
CA TYR A 420 17.77 -17.43 19.19
C TYR A 420 19.20 -17.67 18.74
N THR A 421 19.37 -18.49 17.71
CA THR A 421 20.68 -18.82 17.11
C THR A 421 21.16 -17.78 16.09
N ASN A 422 20.33 -16.77 15.83
CA ASN A 422 20.69 -15.59 15.04
C ASN A 422 21.65 -14.66 15.82
N ALA A 423 21.82 -13.42 15.36
CA ALA A 423 22.69 -12.43 15.99
C ALA A 423 22.42 -12.17 17.49
N VAL A 424 21.24 -12.54 18.01
CA VAL A 424 20.92 -12.42 19.43
C VAL A 424 21.74 -13.39 20.28
N ARG A 425 22.02 -14.61 19.78
CA ARG A 425 22.79 -15.67 20.45
C ARG A 425 22.44 -15.88 21.93
N LYS A 426 21.14 -16.00 22.21
CA LYS A 426 20.62 -16.22 23.58
C LYS A 426 19.54 -17.27 23.61
N ARG A 427 19.35 -17.89 24.77
CA ARG A 427 18.13 -18.59 25.14
C ARG A 427 17.41 -17.89 26.28
N PHE A 428 16.09 -17.89 26.23
CA PHE A 428 15.20 -17.30 27.23
C PHE A 428 14.31 -18.41 27.80
N THR A 429 14.32 -18.59 29.12
CA THR A 429 13.46 -19.58 29.81
C THR A 429 12.31 -18.88 30.50
N PHE A 430 11.09 -19.22 30.12
CA PHE A 430 9.86 -18.76 30.74
C PHE A 430 9.26 -19.87 31.59
N GLU A 431 8.89 -19.55 32.83
CA GLU A 431 8.12 -20.43 33.70
C GLU A 431 6.63 -20.09 33.58
N VAL A 432 5.80 -21.11 33.42
CA VAL A 432 4.35 -21.00 33.30
C VAL A 432 3.71 -21.18 34.68
N SER A 433 3.06 -20.13 35.16
CA SER A 433 2.25 -20.19 36.38
C SER A 433 0.99 -21.05 36.19
N GLN A 434 0.38 -21.49 37.30
CA GLN A 434 -0.90 -22.23 37.27
C GLN A 434 -2.05 -21.45 36.60
N GLN A 435 -1.95 -20.12 36.53
CA GLN A 435 -2.93 -19.24 35.88
C GLN A 435 -2.62 -19.01 34.39
N GLY A 436 -1.63 -19.71 33.84
CA GLY A 436 -1.22 -19.61 32.44
C GLY A 436 -0.36 -18.37 32.10
N ARG A 437 0.11 -17.60 33.10
CA ARG A 437 1.04 -16.48 32.87
C ARG A 437 2.46 -17.00 32.74
N TYR A 438 3.19 -16.47 31.75
CA TYR A 438 4.57 -16.83 31.45
C TYR A 438 5.50 -15.77 32.03
N ARG A 439 6.47 -16.20 32.85
CA ARG A 439 7.46 -15.32 33.47
C ARG A 439 8.87 -15.69 33.08
N LEU A 440 9.64 -14.74 32.58
CA LEU A 440 11.04 -14.88 32.23
C LEU A 440 11.86 -15.12 33.49
N ARG A 441 12.49 -16.30 33.56
CA ARG A 441 13.31 -16.74 34.70
C ARG A 441 14.79 -16.67 34.42
N LYS A 442 15.21 -17.03 33.20
CA LYS A 442 16.63 -17.09 32.83
C LYS A 442 16.86 -16.54 31.44
N ILE A 443 18.02 -15.88 31.30
CA ILE A 443 18.57 -15.43 30.03
C ILE A 443 20.00 -15.95 30.00
N GLU A 444 20.34 -16.76 29.00
CA GLU A 444 21.65 -17.39 28.87
C GLU A 444 22.19 -17.18 27.46
N SER A 445 23.50 -17.07 27.31
CA SER A 445 24.16 -17.00 26.00
C SER A 445 24.24 -18.38 25.36
N LEU A 446 24.21 -18.42 24.03
CA LEU A 446 24.36 -19.63 23.20
C LEU A 446 25.76 -19.78 22.59
#